data_AF-X0KI85-F1
#
_entry.id   AF-X0KI85-F1
#
_cell.length_a   1.000
_cell.length_b   1.000
_cell.length_c   1.000
_cell.angle_alpha   90.00
_cell.angle_beta   90.00
_cell.angle_gamma   90.00
#
_symmetry.space_group_name_H-M   'P 1'
#
loop_
_entity.id
_entity.type
_entity.pdbx_description
1 polymer ?
#
loop_
_entity_poly.entity_id
_entity_poly.type
_entity_poly.pdbx_seq_one_letter_code
_entity_poly.pdbx_strand_id
1 'polypeptide(L)'
;MLASFSTGSSRFLPHVLLILTYKLTNVLDSKHEMATASSSSNLSSPSSFVTAHDATLDKSTAASSPVHENPCPYRDARQLPRDLKAHCQILLEEQLYGSAINLLNSIAASGISKHTPSKKHVLVPPPSHLALLNTLVIHPLHTTRAEKKDQLDVASQALDYLRNILLVAGPINADLRTAFQFSSTPRSGRRWDQYGQGNDSDISDTESNGDDERLRGKLANDGSIWNRGQDFWSTIGWAFNCSTLYPKRWQYWKAWLELMLDVLEADWNERERCDKEAQLANGPESELPRTSRNESIIVMYMEQQNGRQNGAKGFVKAIFADGGEISSSAFREVFDKEPRGPSKTSNKRKREQVLDLENDKFGDYFDDESISSGVSEPPTPQKPKDTRKLGAASVHSQGLVESVDIRLRLFRLLSAVTWSLRKPSELHRLYEEYTASLKLLPLPMFTLFACQRPNPLLSEAHITITKELFDLLLPSSYKDPSKVDPEGDAEGSLTLSMLEQCFVPHPANTVALEDNAKLSLVVEDAIQLLWACDLMVYSEEFEEAVEKGIKAREAKAKKRRTGKVKGDEADALAQEILTNSGERIRLLLEVLKASQEAES
;
A
#
# COMPACT_ATOMS: atom_id res chain seq x y z
N MET A 1 -9.24 -46.90 23.55
CA MET A 1 -8.26 -45.84 23.87
C MET A 1 -7.42 -45.64 22.62
N LEU A 2 -7.23 -44.39 22.23
CA LEU A 2 -6.60 -43.86 21.00
C LEU A 2 -7.51 -43.69 19.78
N ALA A 3 -7.59 -42.41 19.41
CA ALA A 3 -8.53 -41.76 18.53
C ALA A 3 -7.97 -41.62 17.11
N SER A 4 -8.88 -41.69 16.15
CA SER A 4 -8.63 -41.43 14.73
C SER A 4 -8.95 -39.97 14.44
N PHE A 5 -7.93 -39.16 14.16
CA PHE A 5 -8.10 -37.83 13.55
C PHE A 5 -8.24 -38.02 12.04
N SER A 6 -9.43 -37.70 11.52
CA SER A 6 -9.69 -37.63 10.08
C SER A 6 -9.28 -36.24 9.58
N THR A 7 -8.24 -36.19 8.76
CA THR A 7 -7.85 -35.02 7.98
C THR A 7 -8.76 -34.91 6.77
N GLY A 8 -9.61 -33.89 6.73
CA GLY A 8 -10.44 -33.55 5.59
C GLY A 8 -10.46 -32.04 5.39
N SER A 9 -9.51 -31.51 4.64
CA SER A 9 -9.65 -30.22 3.94
C SER A 9 -8.55 -30.14 2.88
N SER A 10 -8.90 -30.40 1.62
CA SER A 10 -8.05 -30.22 0.45
C SER A 10 -8.87 -30.48 -0.82
N ARG A 11 -9.84 -29.61 -1.15
CA ARG A 11 -10.55 -29.61 -2.45
C ARG A 11 -11.06 -28.22 -2.84
N PHE A 12 -10.17 -27.25 -2.98
CA PHE A 12 -10.47 -25.94 -3.57
C PHE A 12 -9.40 -25.66 -4.60
N LEU A 13 -9.50 -25.99 -5.90
CA LEU A 13 -8.46 -25.50 -6.82
C LEU A 13 -8.59 -25.48 -8.36
N PRO A 14 -9.43 -26.20 -9.12
CA PRO A 14 -9.19 -26.16 -10.56
C PRO A 14 -9.65 -24.87 -11.29
N HIS A 15 -10.67 -24.15 -10.79
CA HIS A 15 -11.35 -23.13 -11.63
C HIS A 15 -11.38 -21.68 -11.15
N VAL A 16 -11.01 -21.39 -9.90
CA VAL A 16 -10.52 -20.03 -9.54
C VAL A 16 -9.32 -19.65 -10.44
N LEU A 17 -8.60 -20.68 -10.95
CA LEU A 17 -7.52 -20.58 -11.95
C LEU A 17 -7.94 -20.07 -13.32
N LEU A 18 -9.20 -20.22 -13.71
CA LEU A 18 -9.67 -19.92 -15.07
C LEU A 18 -10.39 -18.56 -15.17
N ILE A 19 -10.82 -18.00 -14.04
CA ILE A 19 -11.59 -16.74 -13.99
C ILE A 19 -10.66 -15.54 -13.76
N LEU A 20 -9.59 -15.70 -12.97
CA LEU A 20 -8.57 -14.66 -12.79
C LEU A 20 -7.85 -14.30 -14.10
N THR A 21 -7.72 -15.25 -15.04
CA THR A 21 -7.18 -15.01 -16.38
C THR A 21 -8.13 -14.26 -17.31
N TYR A 22 -9.46 -14.38 -17.12
CA TYR A 22 -10.46 -13.74 -17.99
C TYR A 22 -10.87 -12.32 -17.54
N LYS A 23 -10.79 -11.99 -16.24
CA LYS A 23 -11.16 -10.67 -15.72
C LYS A 23 -10.01 -9.67 -15.61
N LEU A 24 -8.76 -10.12 -15.41
CA LEU A 24 -7.59 -9.20 -15.44
C LEU A 24 -7.36 -8.59 -16.84
N THR A 25 -7.72 -9.30 -17.90
CA THR A 25 -7.73 -8.78 -19.27
C THR A 25 -8.85 -7.76 -19.50
N ASN A 26 -10.08 -8.05 -19.05
CA ASN A 26 -11.24 -7.18 -19.33
C ASN A 26 -11.30 -5.90 -18.44
N VAL A 27 -10.75 -5.91 -17.23
CA VAL A 27 -10.73 -4.72 -16.35
C VAL A 27 -9.69 -3.68 -16.80
N LEU A 28 -8.68 -4.08 -17.59
CA LEU A 28 -7.71 -3.16 -18.19
C LEU A 28 -8.24 -2.48 -19.46
N ASP A 29 -9.11 -3.13 -20.24
CA ASP A 29 -9.73 -2.52 -21.43
C ASP A 29 -10.84 -1.51 -21.07
N SER A 30 -11.64 -1.78 -20.03
CA SER A 30 -12.78 -0.94 -19.67
C SER A 30 -12.41 0.45 -19.10
N LYS A 31 -11.19 0.63 -18.56
CA LYS A 31 -10.75 1.94 -18.03
C LYS A 31 -10.30 2.94 -19.09
N HIS A 32 -10.23 2.55 -20.37
CA HIS A 32 -9.90 3.46 -21.46
C HIS A 32 -11.13 4.04 -22.19
N GLU A 33 -12.34 3.63 -21.82
CA GLU A 33 -13.58 3.98 -22.54
C GLU A 33 -14.60 4.75 -21.68
N MET A 34 -14.18 5.68 -20.82
CA MET A 34 -15.08 6.70 -20.26
C MET A 34 -14.36 8.00 -19.94
N ALA A 35 -14.04 8.75 -20.99
CA ALA A 35 -13.87 10.21 -20.92
C ALA A 35 -14.02 10.79 -22.33
N THR A 36 -15.24 11.14 -22.73
CA THR A 36 -15.63 12.23 -23.65
C THR A 36 -17.04 11.97 -24.21
N ALA A 37 -18.06 12.16 -23.39
CA ALA A 37 -19.42 12.38 -23.89
C ALA A 37 -19.75 13.87 -23.68
N SER A 38 -19.51 14.68 -24.70
CA SER A 38 -20.11 16.02 -24.81
C SER A 38 -20.96 16.07 -26.06
N SER A 39 -22.14 16.66 -25.89
CA SER A 39 -23.32 16.61 -26.74
C SER A 39 -23.11 17.17 -28.15
N SER A 40 -23.61 16.41 -29.11
CA SER A 40 -23.75 16.74 -30.52
C SER A 40 -24.55 18.03 -30.76
N SER A 41 -24.00 18.94 -31.56
CA SER A 41 -24.80 19.84 -32.39
C SER A 41 -24.30 19.76 -33.84
N ASN A 42 -25.14 19.16 -34.69
CA ASN A 42 -24.99 19.17 -36.14
C ASN A 42 -25.34 20.56 -36.66
N LEU A 43 -24.57 21.10 -37.61
CA LEU A 43 -25.07 21.91 -38.72
C LEU A 43 -23.97 22.14 -39.79
N SER A 44 -24.23 21.59 -40.98
CA SER A 44 -23.95 22.13 -42.33
C SER A 44 -22.51 22.20 -42.90
N SER A 45 -22.16 21.14 -43.65
CA SER A 45 -21.89 21.05 -45.10
C SER A 45 -20.82 21.89 -45.86
N PRO A 46 -20.29 21.35 -46.99
CA PRO A 46 -18.97 21.68 -47.56
C PRO A 46 -19.04 22.47 -48.89
N SER A 47 -18.00 23.24 -49.23
CA SER A 47 -17.72 23.61 -50.63
C SER A 47 -16.31 24.18 -50.88
N SER A 48 -15.68 23.63 -51.95
CA SER A 48 -14.67 24.21 -52.86
C SER A 48 -13.35 24.75 -52.27
N PHE A 49 -12.17 24.28 -52.69
CA PHE A 49 -11.67 24.41 -54.06
C PHE A 49 -10.68 23.31 -54.45
N VAL A 50 -10.77 22.94 -55.73
CA VAL A 50 -9.93 22.05 -56.52
C VAL A 50 -8.60 22.73 -56.89
N THR A 51 -7.47 22.01 -56.84
CA THR A 51 -6.51 21.89 -57.96
C THR A 51 -5.68 20.61 -57.77
N ALA A 52 -5.66 19.77 -58.80
CA ALA A 52 -4.97 18.50 -58.87
C ALA A 52 -3.71 18.58 -59.75
N HIS A 53 -2.98 17.45 -59.77
CA HIS A 53 -1.83 17.03 -60.59
C HIS A 53 -0.45 17.35 -59.97
N ASP A 54 0.48 16.40 -59.88
CA ASP A 54 0.73 15.29 -60.79
C ASP A 54 1.28 14.04 -60.09
N ALA A 55 0.97 12.87 -60.65
CA ALA A 55 1.32 11.56 -60.15
C ALA A 55 2.52 10.98 -60.92
N THR A 56 3.47 10.40 -60.20
CA THR A 56 4.36 9.36 -60.74
C THR A 56 4.30 8.16 -59.82
N LEU A 57 3.55 7.15 -60.26
CA LEU A 57 3.62 5.76 -59.83
C LEU A 57 5.06 5.25 -59.99
N ASP A 58 5.61 4.63 -58.94
CA ASP A 58 6.20 3.30 -59.13
C ASP A 58 6.37 2.51 -57.82
N LYS A 59 5.88 1.27 -57.89
CA LYS A 59 6.19 0.06 -57.12
C LYS A 59 5.97 0.01 -55.59
N SER A 60 4.77 -0.48 -55.31
CA SER A 60 4.40 -1.30 -54.16
C SER A 60 5.30 -2.55 -53.98
N THR A 61 5.79 -2.78 -52.77
CA THR A 61 6.00 -4.13 -52.20
C THR A 61 6.01 -4.03 -50.67
N ALA A 62 5.26 -4.95 -50.05
CA ALA A 62 5.14 -5.22 -48.61
C ALA A 62 4.35 -4.19 -47.79
N ALA A 63 3.02 -4.24 -47.91
CA ALA A 63 2.13 -3.88 -46.82
C ALA A 63 2.32 -4.92 -45.68
N SER A 64 3.15 -4.58 -44.70
CA SER A 64 3.07 -5.20 -43.38
C SER A 64 1.83 -4.63 -42.69
N SER A 65 0.86 -5.50 -42.40
CA SER A 65 -0.29 -5.22 -41.55
C SER A 65 0.15 -4.46 -40.29
N PRO A 66 -0.62 -3.49 -39.77
CA PRO A 66 -0.28 -2.87 -38.50
C PRO A 66 -0.45 -3.94 -37.42
N VAL A 67 0.67 -4.45 -36.91
CA VAL A 67 0.69 -5.06 -35.58
C VAL A 67 0.17 -3.96 -34.67
N HIS A 68 -0.96 -4.21 -34.00
CA HIS A 68 -1.36 -3.41 -32.85
C HIS A 68 -0.32 -3.68 -31.74
N GLU A 69 0.88 -3.11 -31.89
CA GLU A 69 1.85 -2.97 -30.83
C GLU A 69 1.17 -2.02 -29.83
N ASN A 70 0.76 -2.53 -28.67
CA ASN A 70 0.51 -1.65 -27.53
C ASN A 70 1.86 -0.98 -27.23
N PRO A 71 2.04 0.30 -27.54
CA PRO A 71 3.34 0.93 -27.38
C PRO A 71 3.69 0.94 -25.89
N CYS A 72 4.95 0.61 -25.56
CA CYS A 72 5.45 0.73 -24.19
C CYS A 72 5.07 2.11 -23.63
N PRO A 73 4.39 2.18 -22.47
CA PRO A 73 3.92 3.46 -21.93
C PRO A 73 5.07 4.34 -21.44
N TYR A 74 6.27 3.76 -21.25
CA TYR A 74 7.45 4.42 -20.73
C TYR A 74 8.48 4.70 -21.81
N ARG A 75 9.23 5.78 -21.64
CA ARG A 75 10.36 6.12 -22.50
C ARG A 75 11.60 5.36 -22.06
N ASP A 76 12.45 5.01 -23.01
CA ASP A 76 13.79 4.50 -22.73
C ASP A 76 14.56 5.50 -21.87
N ALA A 77 15.30 5.00 -20.89
CA ALA A 77 16.12 5.82 -20.01
C ALA A 77 17.61 5.70 -20.35
N ARG A 78 18.35 6.77 -20.07
CA ARG A 78 19.81 6.78 -20.08
C ARG A 78 20.31 7.49 -18.82
N GLN A 79 21.44 7.04 -18.28
CA GLN A 79 22.07 7.70 -17.14
C GLN A 79 22.52 9.13 -17.49
N LEU A 80 22.58 9.98 -16.47
CA LEU A 80 23.12 11.35 -16.58
C LEU A 80 24.56 11.33 -17.16
N PRO A 81 24.90 12.26 -18.08
CA PRO A 81 26.28 12.52 -18.46
C PRO A 81 27.16 12.81 -17.24
N ARG A 82 28.45 12.43 -17.30
CA ARG A 82 29.39 12.52 -16.17
C ARG A 82 29.39 13.90 -15.49
N ASP A 83 29.45 14.97 -16.27
CA ASP A 83 29.50 16.34 -15.73
C ASP A 83 28.21 16.72 -14.99
N LEU A 84 27.04 16.35 -15.54
CA LEU A 84 25.75 16.60 -14.91
C LEU A 84 25.55 15.72 -13.67
N LYS A 85 26.01 14.47 -13.72
CA LYS A 85 26.02 13.56 -12.57
C LYS A 85 26.86 14.16 -11.43
N ALA A 86 28.10 14.55 -11.71
CA ALA A 86 29.01 15.15 -10.73
C ALA A 86 28.41 16.45 -10.15
N HIS A 87 27.83 17.31 -10.98
CA HIS A 87 27.21 18.54 -10.50
C HIS A 87 25.99 18.26 -9.60
N CYS A 88 25.13 17.31 -9.98
CA CYS A 88 24.01 16.88 -9.12
C CYS A 88 24.52 16.30 -7.80
N GLN A 89 25.56 15.47 -7.84
CA GLN A 89 26.17 14.86 -6.66
C GLN A 89 26.69 15.92 -5.69
N ILE A 90 27.45 16.90 -6.17
CA ILE A 90 27.94 18.01 -5.33
C ILE A 90 26.77 18.75 -4.67
N LEU A 91 25.72 19.10 -5.42
CA LEU A 91 24.56 19.79 -4.86
C LEU A 91 23.85 18.95 -3.79
N LEU A 92 23.73 17.63 -3.99
CA LEU A 92 23.10 16.73 -3.02
C LEU A 92 23.96 16.51 -1.77
N GLU A 93 25.29 16.47 -1.90
CA GLU A 93 26.23 16.32 -0.78
C GLU A 93 26.34 17.59 0.06
N GLU A 94 26.35 18.75 -0.59
CA GLU A 94 26.33 20.08 0.06
C GLU A 94 24.94 20.45 0.62
N GLN A 95 23.97 19.52 0.59
CA GLN A 95 22.60 19.70 1.08
C GLN A 95 21.82 20.84 0.39
N LEU A 96 22.23 21.23 -0.82
CA LEU A 96 21.54 22.18 -1.69
C LEU A 96 20.43 21.46 -2.48
N TYR A 97 19.55 20.76 -1.75
CA TYR A 97 18.56 19.85 -2.31
C TYR A 97 17.59 20.52 -3.30
N GLY A 98 17.11 21.73 -2.99
CA GLY A 98 16.21 22.45 -3.89
C GLY A 98 16.87 22.74 -5.26
N SER A 99 18.13 23.17 -5.25
CA SER A 99 18.90 23.40 -6.48
C SER A 99 19.14 22.09 -7.25
N ALA A 100 19.48 21.01 -6.56
CA ALA A 100 19.66 19.69 -7.16
C ALA A 100 18.37 19.20 -7.84
N ILE A 101 17.23 19.28 -7.15
CA ILE A 101 15.94 18.82 -7.66
C ILE A 101 15.48 19.68 -8.85
N ASN A 102 15.69 21.00 -8.80
CA ASN A 102 15.37 21.89 -9.92
C ASN A 102 16.20 21.58 -11.17
N LEU A 103 17.49 21.28 -11.00
CA LEU A 103 18.35 20.84 -12.08
C LEU A 103 17.86 19.51 -12.66
N LEU A 104 17.57 18.52 -11.81
CA LEU A 104 17.06 17.23 -12.22
C LEU A 104 15.71 17.34 -12.96
N ASN A 105 14.78 18.17 -12.47
CA ASN A 105 13.52 18.47 -13.15
C ASN A 105 13.75 19.10 -14.54
N SER A 106 14.67 20.05 -14.64
CA SER A 106 15.01 20.72 -15.91
C SER A 106 15.60 19.73 -16.92
N ILE A 107 16.42 18.79 -16.45
CA ILE A 107 17.00 17.71 -17.26
C ILE A 107 15.91 16.74 -17.72
N ALA A 108 15.05 16.26 -16.81
CA ALA A 108 13.95 15.35 -17.14
C ALA A 108 12.94 15.96 -18.11
N ALA A 109 12.70 17.28 -18.02
CA ALA A 109 11.84 18.03 -18.92
C ALA A 109 12.48 18.28 -20.31
N SER A 110 13.81 18.22 -20.41
CA SER A 110 14.54 18.48 -21.65
C SER A 110 14.25 17.39 -22.70
N GLY A 111 13.37 17.70 -23.65
CA GLY A 111 12.94 16.75 -24.70
C GLY A 111 11.45 16.46 -24.76
N ILE A 112 10.63 16.98 -23.83
CA ILE A 112 9.16 16.83 -23.84
C ILE A 112 8.49 17.73 -24.90
N SER A 113 9.19 18.75 -25.41
CA SER A 113 8.61 19.87 -26.19
C SER A 113 8.45 19.66 -27.71
N LYS A 114 8.43 18.44 -28.26
CA LYS A 114 8.26 18.26 -29.71
C LYS A 114 6.94 17.56 -30.04
N HIS A 115 6.15 18.18 -30.93
CA HIS A 115 4.90 17.67 -31.55
C HIS A 115 5.09 16.37 -32.37
N THR A 116 6.29 15.79 -32.34
CA THR A 116 6.60 14.46 -32.87
C THR A 116 7.17 13.65 -31.71
N PRO A 117 6.75 12.38 -31.50
CA PRO A 117 7.31 11.52 -30.46
C PRO A 117 8.79 11.32 -30.77
N SER A 118 9.64 12.16 -30.19
CA SER A 118 11.07 12.03 -30.37
C SER A 118 11.47 10.80 -29.55
N LYS A 119 12.10 9.81 -30.20
CA LYS A 119 12.73 8.63 -29.59
C LYS A 119 13.88 8.99 -28.63
N LYS A 120 13.88 10.19 -28.04
CA LYS A 120 14.94 10.67 -27.17
C LYS A 120 14.78 10.06 -25.80
N HIS A 121 15.84 9.42 -25.35
CA HIS A 121 15.94 8.84 -24.02
C HIS A 121 15.75 9.90 -22.94
N VAL A 122 15.09 9.51 -21.86
CA VAL A 122 14.95 10.33 -20.65
C VAL A 122 16.20 10.16 -19.81
N LEU A 123 16.78 11.26 -19.37
CA LEU A 123 17.97 11.22 -18.53
C LEU A 123 17.57 11.00 -17.07
N VAL A 124 18.00 9.89 -16.49
CA VAL A 124 17.67 9.49 -15.12
C VAL A 124 18.92 9.54 -14.24
N PRO A 125 18.85 10.12 -13.03
CA PRO A 125 19.96 10.13 -12.10
C PRO A 125 20.28 8.72 -11.55
N PRO A 126 21.49 8.52 -11.00
CA PRO A 126 21.84 7.27 -10.34
C PRO A 126 20.82 6.82 -9.28
N PRO A 127 20.66 5.50 -9.04
CA PRO A 127 19.75 4.98 -8.02
C PRO A 127 19.97 5.55 -6.61
N SER A 128 21.23 5.83 -6.24
CA SER A 128 21.59 6.45 -4.95
C SER A 128 20.98 7.85 -4.78
N HIS A 129 20.85 8.62 -5.86
CA HIS A 129 20.22 9.93 -5.84
C HIS A 129 18.70 9.79 -5.67
N LEU A 130 18.07 8.86 -6.40
CA LEU A 130 16.63 8.57 -6.27
C LEU A 130 16.29 8.08 -4.85
N ALA A 131 17.14 7.24 -4.27
CA ALA A 131 17.04 6.76 -2.89
C ALA A 131 17.06 7.90 -1.86
N LEU A 132 17.98 8.87 -2.05
CA LEU A 132 18.04 10.06 -1.22
C LEU A 132 16.79 10.92 -1.38
N LEU A 133 16.36 11.22 -2.61
CA LEU A 133 15.15 12.01 -2.85
C LEU A 133 13.93 11.39 -2.17
N ASN A 134 13.79 10.07 -2.24
CA ASN A 134 12.71 9.36 -1.56
C ASN A 134 12.82 9.48 -0.02
N THR A 135 14.03 9.44 0.53
CA THR A 135 14.26 9.75 1.95
C THR A 135 13.81 11.18 2.29
N LEU A 136 14.11 12.17 1.46
CA LEU A 136 13.75 13.57 1.71
C LEU A 136 12.24 13.80 1.80
N VAL A 137 11.43 13.04 1.05
CA VAL A 137 9.95 13.09 1.09
C VAL A 137 9.42 12.90 2.51
N ILE A 138 10.08 12.05 3.30
CA ILE A 138 9.58 11.63 4.62
C ILE A 138 10.49 12.06 5.77
N HIS A 139 11.76 12.37 5.56
CA HIS A 139 12.69 12.63 6.66
C HIS A 139 12.23 13.78 7.58
N PRO A 140 12.24 13.64 8.93
CA PRO A 140 11.71 14.65 9.85
C PRO A 140 12.30 16.06 9.67
N LEU A 141 13.57 16.17 9.30
CA LEU A 141 14.24 17.47 9.06
C LEU A 141 13.59 18.30 7.93
N HIS A 142 12.96 17.64 6.96
CA HIS A 142 12.30 18.27 5.81
C HIS A 142 10.77 18.21 5.91
N THR A 143 10.24 17.72 7.04
CA THR A 143 8.81 17.49 7.23
C THR A 143 8.36 17.96 8.62
N THR A 144 8.21 17.07 9.59
CA THR A 144 7.62 17.40 10.91
C THR A 144 8.47 18.31 11.78
N ARG A 145 9.77 18.41 11.53
CA ARG A 145 10.72 19.28 12.26
C ARG A 145 11.24 20.44 11.42
N ALA A 146 10.79 20.58 10.19
CA ALA A 146 11.20 21.70 9.35
C ALA A 146 10.81 23.02 10.04
N GLU A 147 11.79 23.92 10.18
CA GLU A 147 11.59 25.25 10.75
C GLU A 147 11.40 26.30 9.65
N LYS A 148 12.07 26.08 8.51
CA LYS A 148 12.04 26.97 7.36
C LYS A 148 11.11 26.41 6.28
N LYS A 149 10.42 27.30 5.57
CA LYS A 149 9.59 26.92 4.43
C LYS A 149 10.39 26.18 3.35
N ASP A 150 11.60 26.64 3.07
CA ASP A 150 12.50 26.02 2.08
C ASP A 150 12.76 24.54 2.37
N GLN A 151 12.81 24.15 3.64
CA GLN A 151 13.00 22.75 4.04
C GLN A 151 11.76 21.89 3.73
N LEU A 152 10.56 22.45 3.88
CA LEU A 152 9.30 21.79 3.50
C LEU A 152 9.17 21.67 1.99
N ASP A 153 9.54 22.74 1.26
CA ASP A 153 9.47 22.77 -0.20
C ASP A 153 10.36 21.67 -0.81
N VAL A 154 11.51 21.35 -0.20
CA VAL A 154 12.38 20.23 -0.62
C VAL A 154 11.65 18.89 -0.61
N ALA A 155 10.87 18.57 0.43
CA ALA A 155 10.15 17.30 0.51
C ALA A 155 9.08 17.18 -0.57
N SER A 156 8.33 18.26 -0.81
CA SER A 156 7.32 18.32 -1.88
C SER A 156 7.95 18.24 -3.27
N GLN A 157 9.02 18.99 -3.53
CA GLN A 157 9.74 18.96 -4.81
C GLN A 157 10.33 17.58 -5.11
N ALA A 158 10.88 16.90 -4.09
CA ALA A 158 11.39 15.55 -4.23
C ALA A 158 10.28 14.55 -4.60
N LEU A 159 9.12 14.66 -3.95
CA LEU A 159 7.96 13.82 -4.24
C LEU A 159 7.47 14.02 -5.68
N ASP A 160 7.33 15.27 -6.11
CA ASP A 160 6.88 15.61 -7.47
C ASP A 160 7.87 15.10 -8.52
N TYR A 161 9.18 15.25 -8.28
CA TYR A 161 10.20 14.71 -9.16
C TYR A 161 10.10 13.18 -9.29
N LEU A 162 9.95 12.46 -8.17
CA LEU A 162 9.84 10.99 -8.20
C LEU A 162 8.59 10.52 -8.93
N ARG A 163 7.45 11.21 -8.75
CA ARG A 163 6.22 10.95 -9.51
C ARG A 163 6.43 11.18 -11.00
N ASN A 164 7.10 12.26 -11.38
CA ASN A 164 7.41 12.55 -12.78
C ASN A 164 8.32 11.49 -13.40
N ILE A 165 9.34 11.01 -12.67
CA ILE A 165 10.22 9.94 -13.15
C ILE A 165 9.44 8.64 -13.31
N LEU A 166 8.58 8.27 -12.36
CA LEU A 166 7.72 7.09 -12.47
C LEU A 166 6.81 7.17 -13.70
N LEU A 167 6.19 8.34 -13.96
CA LEU A 167 5.29 8.53 -15.10
C LEU A 167 6.02 8.48 -16.45
N VAL A 168 7.24 9.02 -16.53
CA VAL A 168 7.94 9.24 -17.80
C VAL A 168 8.87 8.08 -18.17
N ALA A 169 9.71 7.63 -17.23
CA ALA A 169 10.68 6.57 -17.43
C ALA A 169 10.18 5.21 -16.93
N GLY A 170 9.19 5.19 -16.04
CA GLY A 170 8.70 3.94 -15.46
C GLY A 170 9.67 3.32 -14.46
N PRO A 171 9.22 2.27 -13.76
CA PRO A 171 9.98 1.67 -12.66
C PRO A 171 11.20 0.86 -13.12
N ILE A 172 11.10 0.20 -14.28
CA ILE A 172 12.20 -0.60 -14.84
C ILE A 172 13.29 0.31 -15.42
N ASN A 173 12.94 1.23 -16.33
CA ASN A 173 13.96 2.05 -16.99
C ASN A 173 14.60 3.06 -16.01
N ALA A 174 13.89 3.50 -14.97
CA ALA A 174 14.48 4.33 -13.92
C ALA A 174 15.25 3.55 -12.84
N ASP A 175 15.32 2.23 -12.94
CA ASP A 175 15.97 1.33 -11.96
C ASP A 175 15.52 1.59 -10.51
N LEU A 176 14.19 1.75 -10.32
CA LEU A 176 13.61 2.01 -9.00
C LEU A 176 13.79 0.83 -8.04
N ARG A 177 13.95 -0.38 -8.58
CA ARG A 177 14.24 -1.57 -7.77
C ARG A 177 15.55 -1.43 -7.00
N THR A 178 16.61 -0.99 -7.66
CA THR A 178 17.90 -0.75 -7.02
C THR A 178 17.83 0.47 -6.09
N ALA A 179 17.13 1.53 -6.50
CA ALA A 179 17.01 2.76 -5.70
C ALA A 179 16.26 2.54 -4.38
N PHE A 180 15.21 1.71 -4.37
CA PHE A 180 14.31 1.53 -3.22
C PHE A 180 14.55 0.22 -2.47
N GLN A 181 15.80 -0.25 -2.48
CA GLN A 181 16.21 -1.42 -1.73
C GLN A 181 16.48 -1.05 -0.26
N PHE A 182 15.86 -1.77 0.68
CA PHE A 182 16.24 -1.67 2.09
C PHE A 182 17.56 -2.40 2.33
N SER A 183 18.45 -1.79 3.11
CA SER A 183 19.75 -2.39 3.36
C SER A 183 19.60 -3.60 4.28
N SER A 184 20.00 -4.75 3.75
CA SER A 184 20.28 -5.96 4.52
C SER A 184 21.56 -5.77 5.33
N THR A 185 21.61 -4.83 6.27
CA THR A 185 22.76 -4.76 7.15
C THR A 185 22.62 -5.89 8.18
N PRO A 186 23.42 -6.99 8.12
CA PRO A 186 23.59 -7.79 9.31
C PRO A 186 24.08 -6.82 10.37
N ARG A 187 23.46 -6.81 11.56
CA ARG A 187 23.97 -6.03 12.70
C ARG A 187 25.34 -6.59 13.08
N SER A 188 26.38 -6.27 12.32
CA SER A 188 27.77 -6.48 12.67
C SER A 188 28.11 -5.39 13.66
N GLY A 189 27.74 -5.65 14.91
CA GLY A 189 28.23 -4.88 16.04
C GLY A 189 29.71 -5.16 16.23
N ARG A 190 30.51 -4.09 16.07
CA ARG A 190 31.70 -3.81 16.89
C ARG A 190 32.90 -4.75 16.75
N ARG A 191 33.49 -4.89 15.55
CA ARG A 191 34.84 -5.48 15.46
C ARG A 191 35.73 -5.07 14.28
N TRP A 192 35.57 -3.87 13.73
CA TRP A 192 36.51 -3.40 12.69
C TRP A 192 37.40 -2.22 13.11
N ASP A 193 37.21 -1.64 14.29
CA ASP A 193 37.90 -0.40 14.65
C ASP A 193 39.16 -0.60 15.50
N GLN A 194 39.97 -1.64 15.23
CA GLN A 194 41.22 -1.85 15.99
C GLN A 194 42.42 -2.45 15.24
N TYR A 195 42.47 -2.39 13.91
CA TYR A 195 43.67 -2.78 13.15
C TYR A 195 43.94 -1.87 11.94
N GLY A 196 43.82 -0.55 12.14
CA GLY A 196 44.10 0.46 11.11
C GLY A 196 45.29 1.37 11.45
N GLN A 197 46.39 0.82 11.95
CA GLN A 197 47.68 1.52 11.94
C GLN A 197 48.79 0.57 11.47
N GLY A 198 49.37 0.92 10.32
CA GLY A 198 50.57 0.31 9.78
C GLY A 198 50.32 -0.75 8.71
N ASN A 199 50.24 -0.36 7.44
CA ASN A 199 51.39 -0.53 6.55
C ASN A 199 51.12 0.15 5.20
N ASP A 200 52.07 0.97 4.80
CA ASP A 200 52.23 1.53 3.47
C ASP A 200 52.78 0.44 2.55
N SER A 201 52.05 0.06 1.50
CA SER A 201 52.58 -0.36 0.20
C SER A 201 51.48 -0.89 -0.73
N ASP A 202 51.44 -0.29 -1.92
CA ASP A 202 51.06 -0.90 -3.19
C ASP A 202 49.59 -1.31 -3.38
N ILE A 203 48.77 -0.38 -3.86
CA ILE A 203 47.50 -0.72 -4.50
C ILE A 203 47.66 -0.59 -6.01
N SER A 204 47.68 -1.73 -6.67
CA SER A 204 47.56 -1.83 -8.12
C SER A 204 46.20 -1.29 -8.56
N ASP A 205 46.22 -0.32 -9.47
CA ASP A 205 45.09 0.16 -10.25
C ASP A 205 44.30 -1.02 -10.85
N THR A 206 43.25 -1.43 -10.16
CA THR A 206 42.23 -2.32 -10.70
C THR A 206 40.91 -1.59 -10.48
N GLU A 207 40.26 -1.24 -11.60
CA GLU A 207 39.12 -0.35 -11.70
C GLU A 207 38.04 -0.59 -10.63
N SER A 208 38.03 0.25 -9.59
CA SER A 208 36.88 0.40 -8.70
C SER A 208 35.95 1.48 -9.28
N ASN A 209 35.22 1.13 -10.34
CA ASN A 209 34.15 1.98 -10.90
C ASN A 209 32.91 2.07 -9.98
N GLY A 210 32.97 1.57 -8.74
CA GLY A 210 31.83 1.51 -7.81
C GLY A 210 31.80 2.58 -6.73
N ASP A 211 32.90 3.30 -6.48
CA ASP A 211 32.99 4.27 -5.37
C ASP A 211 32.50 5.68 -5.78
N ASP A 212 32.39 5.94 -7.09
CA ASP A 212 32.05 7.24 -7.69
C ASP A 212 30.53 7.47 -7.85
N GLU A 213 29.69 6.54 -7.36
CA GLU A 213 28.22 6.64 -7.42
C GLU A 213 27.58 6.80 -6.04
N ARG A 214 28.36 6.66 -4.96
CA ARG A 214 27.87 6.66 -3.60
C ARG A 214 27.93 8.05 -2.99
N LEU A 215 26.75 8.60 -2.69
CA LEU A 215 26.64 9.84 -1.92
C LEU A 215 27.22 9.66 -0.51
N ARG A 216 28.06 10.59 -0.06
CA ARG A 216 28.68 10.55 1.28
C ARG A 216 27.80 11.13 2.38
N GLY A 217 26.73 11.84 2.02
CA GLY A 217 25.86 12.53 2.97
C GLY A 217 25.17 11.62 3.98
N LYS A 218 24.96 12.14 5.21
CA LYS A 218 24.31 11.40 6.31
C LYS A 218 22.90 10.93 5.95
N LEU A 219 22.11 11.77 5.26
CA LEU A 219 20.74 11.43 4.84
C LEU A 219 20.69 10.38 3.72
N ALA A 220 21.75 10.25 2.92
CA ALA A 220 21.84 9.21 1.90
C ALA A 220 22.27 7.85 2.48
N ASN A 221 22.99 7.86 3.61
CA ASN A 221 23.49 6.68 4.29
C ASN A 221 22.73 6.43 5.59
N ASP A 222 23.35 6.60 6.76
CA ASP A 222 22.82 6.19 8.07
C ASP A 222 21.49 6.83 8.45
N GLY A 223 21.18 8.01 7.91
CA GLY A 223 19.92 8.72 8.11
C GLY A 223 18.83 8.37 7.10
N SER A 224 19.11 7.51 6.12
CA SER A 224 18.14 7.14 5.07
C SER A 224 17.02 6.25 5.60
N ILE A 225 15.85 6.33 4.97
CA ILE A 225 14.74 5.41 5.25
C ILE A 225 15.13 3.95 5.00
N TRP A 226 16.01 3.72 4.03
CA TRP A 226 16.46 2.39 3.61
C TRP A 226 17.34 1.69 4.65
N ASN A 227 18.11 2.47 5.43
CA ASN A 227 18.95 1.95 6.51
C ASN A 227 18.22 1.97 7.86
N ARG A 228 17.42 3.01 8.12
CA ARG A 228 16.69 3.17 9.38
C ARG A 228 15.46 2.27 9.47
N GLY A 229 14.81 2.00 8.34
CA GLY A 229 13.53 1.30 8.24
C GLY A 229 13.55 -0.18 8.59
N GLN A 230 14.70 -0.80 8.88
CA GLN A 230 14.92 -2.25 9.05
C GLN A 230 14.54 -3.06 7.79
N ASP A 231 13.27 -3.07 7.43
CA ASP A 231 12.69 -3.74 6.27
C ASP A 231 11.40 -3.01 5.83
N PHE A 232 10.86 -3.37 4.66
CA PHE A 232 9.68 -2.72 4.11
C PHE A 232 8.46 -2.88 5.04
N TRP A 233 8.22 -4.08 5.55
CA TRP A 233 7.05 -4.42 6.37
C TRP A 233 7.08 -3.72 7.73
N SER A 234 8.26 -3.60 8.33
CA SER A 234 8.51 -2.84 9.55
C SER A 234 8.25 -1.35 9.35
N THR A 235 8.69 -0.81 8.22
CA THR A 235 8.51 0.60 7.84
C THR A 235 7.04 0.94 7.63
N ILE A 236 6.30 0.15 6.85
CA ILE A 236 4.87 0.41 6.62
C ILE A 236 4.05 0.21 7.90
N GLY A 237 4.41 -0.76 8.76
CA GLY A 237 3.72 -0.98 10.02
C GLY A 237 3.84 0.24 10.95
N TRP A 238 4.99 0.91 10.95
CA TRP A 238 5.16 2.17 11.66
C TRP A 238 4.36 3.31 11.00
N ALA A 239 4.40 3.40 9.68
CA ALA A 239 3.62 4.39 8.92
C ALA A 239 2.12 4.27 9.24
N PHE A 240 1.60 3.05 9.30
CA PHE A 240 0.21 2.77 9.67
C PHE A 240 -0.10 3.02 11.15
N ASN A 241 0.84 2.80 12.08
CA ASN A 241 0.68 3.28 13.46
C ASN A 241 0.55 4.81 13.52
N CYS A 242 1.23 5.55 12.64
CA CYS A 242 1.09 7.01 12.58
C CYS A 242 -0.32 7.45 12.16
N SER A 243 -1.03 6.65 11.35
CA SER A 243 -2.38 6.97 10.88
C SER A 243 -3.41 7.08 12.01
N THR A 244 -3.15 6.39 13.13
CA THR A 244 -4.00 6.42 14.33
C THR A 244 -3.41 7.30 15.44
N LEU A 245 -2.11 7.20 15.70
CA LEU A 245 -1.47 7.84 16.86
C LEU A 245 -0.97 9.26 16.59
N TYR A 246 -0.54 9.56 15.37
CA TYR A 246 0.22 10.78 15.05
C TYR A 246 -0.29 11.47 13.78
N PRO A 247 -1.46 12.12 13.79
CA PRO A 247 -2.07 12.72 12.60
C PRO A 247 -1.17 13.71 11.85
N LYS A 248 -0.40 14.53 12.58
CA LYS A 248 0.56 15.47 11.98
C LYS A 248 1.71 14.79 11.24
N ARG A 249 2.07 13.58 11.67
CA ARG A 249 3.12 12.80 11.02
C ARG A 249 2.53 11.95 9.89
N TRP A 250 1.30 11.48 10.05
CA TRP A 250 0.57 10.70 9.06
C TRP A 250 0.49 11.36 7.70
N GLN A 251 0.29 12.67 7.59
CA GLN A 251 0.18 13.35 6.29
C GLN A 251 1.39 13.09 5.36
N TYR A 252 2.61 12.98 5.92
CA TYR A 252 3.82 12.70 5.16
C TYR A 252 3.95 11.21 4.85
N TRP A 253 3.64 10.35 5.82
CA TRP A 253 3.63 8.90 5.61
C TRP A 253 2.60 8.48 4.58
N LYS A 254 1.43 9.12 4.56
CA LYS A 254 0.40 8.91 3.56
C LYS A 254 0.94 9.20 2.16
N ALA A 255 1.50 10.38 1.94
CA ALA A 255 2.07 10.77 0.65
C ALA A 255 3.20 9.83 0.19
N TRP A 256 4.04 9.38 1.14
CA TRP A 256 5.09 8.41 0.87
C TRP A 256 4.52 7.02 0.53
N LEU A 257 3.52 6.53 1.28
CA LEU A 257 2.87 5.24 1.04
C LEU A 257 2.13 5.22 -0.30
N GLU A 258 1.47 6.32 -0.66
CA GLU A 258 0.84 6.49 -1.98
C GLU A 258 1.88 6.38 -3.10
N LEU A 259 2.99 7.12 -3.00
CA LEU A 259 4.10 7.01 -3.97
C LEU A 259 4.62 5.58 -4.06
N MET A 260 4.89 4.94 -2.92
CA MET A 260 5.44 3.58 -2.92
C MET A 260 4.46 2.57 -3.51
N LEU A 261 3.16 2.68 -3.24
CA LEU A 261 2.16 1.83 -3.88
C LEU A 261 2.08 2.05 -5.38
N ASP A 262 2.10 3.31 -5.84
CA ASP A 262 2.10 3.62 -7.27
C ASP A 262 3.33 3.00 -7.96
N VAL A 263 4.50 3.07 -7.33
CA VAL A 263 5.74 2.42 -7.82
C VAL A 263 5.59 0.91 -7.87
N LEU A 264 5.09 0.28 -6.81
CA LEU A 264 4.95 -1.18 -6.72
C LEU A 264 3.94 -1.73 -7.73
N GLU A 265 2.80 -1.06 -7.90
CA GLU A 265 1.77 -1.42 -8.87
C GLU A 265 2.27 -1.21 -10.31
N ALA A 266 2.91 -0.08 -10.59
CA ALA A 266 3.50 0.19 -11.91
C ALA A 266 4.60 -0.83 -12.26
N ASP A 267 5.45 -1.20 -11.30
CA ASP A 267 6.53 -2.19 -11.50
C ASP A 267 5.96 -3.57 -11.79
N TRP A 268 4.95 -3.99 -11.03
CA TRP A 268 4.27 -5.26 -11.24
C TRP A 268 3.61 -5.36 -12.62
N ASN A 269 2.90 -4.30 -13.03
CA ASN A 269 2.19 -4.25 -14.31
C ASN A 269 3.16 -4.15 -15.50
N GLU A 270 4.24 -3.38 -15.36
CA GLU A 270 5.23 -3.26 -16.42
C GLU A 270 5.98 -4.58 -16.64
N ARG A 271 6.31 -5.29 -15.57
CA ARG A 271 6.95 -6.61 -15.65
C ARG A 271 6.02 -7.66 -16.24
N GLU A 272 4.72 -7.58 -15.96
CA GLU A 272 3.71 -8.39 -16.66
C GLU A 272 3.72 -8.12 -18.17
N ARG A 273 3.78 -6.85 -18.58
CA ARG A 273 3.84 -6.48 -19.99
C ARG A 273 5.09 -7.06 -20.64
N CYS A 274 6.26 -6.93 -20.02
CA CYS A 274 7.51 -7.53 -20.51
C CYS A 274 7.42 -9.05 -20.64
N ASP A 275 6.86 -9.73 -19.65
CA ASP A 275 6.67 -11.19 -19.67
C ASP A 275 5.72 -11.61 -20.82
N LYS A 276 4.63 -10.86 -21.05
CA LYS A 276 3.71 -11.09 -22.19
C LYS A 276 4.39 -10.83 -23.54
N GLU A 277 5.21 -9.79 -23.66
CA GLU A 277 5.96 -9.51 -24.88
C GLU A 277 7.01 -10.59 -25.17
N ALA A 278 7.69 -11.08 -24.14
CA ALA A 278 8.60 -12.22 -24.26
C ALA A 278 7.85 -13.49 -24.69
N GLN A 279 6.63 -13.72 -24.19
CA GLN A 279 5.78 -14.83 -24.64
C GLN A 279 5.46 -14.69 -26.14
N LEU A 280 4.99 -13.51 -26.57
CA LEU A 280 4.66 -13.25 -27.97
C LEU A 280 5.88 -13.44 -28.89
N ALA A 281 7.06 -13.02 -28.46
CA ALA A 281 8.31 -13.23 -29.20
C ALA A 281 8.70 -14.71 -29.31
N ASN A 282 8.38 -15.52 -28.30
CA ASN A 282 8.62 -16.97 -28.30
C ASN A 282 7.49 -17.77 -28.99
N GLY A 283 6.41 -17.10 -29.40
CA GLY A 283 5.23 -17.68 -30.02
C GLY A 283 4.01 -17.74 -29.09
N PRO A 284 2.77 -17.55 -29.60
CA PRO A 284 1.56 -17.40 -28.79
C PRO A 284 1.17 -18.65 -27.98
N GLU A 285 1.66 -19.82 -28.36
CA GLU A 285 1.44 -21.08 -27.63
C GLU A 285 2.51 -21.37 -26.56
N SER A 286 3.53 -20.51 -26.42
CA SER A 286 4.56 -20.65 -25.39
C SER A 286 3.98 -20.37 -24.00
N GLU A 287 4.46 -21.05 -22.96
CA GLU A 287 4.10 -20.75 -21.58
C GLU A 287 4.54 -19.32 -21.23
N LEU A 288 3.66 -18.54 -20.57
CA LEU A 288 3.97 -17.17 -20.17
C LEU A 288 5.20 -17.14 -19.24
N PRO A 289 6.34 -16.59 -19.67
CA PRO A 289 7.52 -16.47 -18.82
C PRO A 289 7.18 -15.65 -17.58
N ARG A 290 7.72 -16.03 -16.41
CA ARG A 290 7.55 -15.27 -15.14
C ARG A 290 8.85 -14.62 -14.69
N THR A 291 9.84 -14.53 -15.57
CA THR A 291 11.20 -14.10 -15.25
C THR A 291 11.23 -12.62 -14.87
N SER A 292 10.53 -11.75 -15.60
CA SER A 292 10.50 -10.32 -15.28
C SER A 292 9.73 -10.06 -14.00
N ARG A 293 8.58 -10.71 -13.79
CA ARG A 293 7.77 -10.57 -12.56
C ARG A 293 8.47 -11.07 -11.30
N ASN A 294 9.29 -12.12 -11.39
CA ASN A 294 10.13 -12.58 -10.26
C ASN A 294 11.11 -11.49 -9.81
N GLU A 295 11.56 -10.63 -10.71
CA GLU A 295 12.43 -9.49 -10.38
C GLU A 295 11.67 -8.25 -9.89
N SER A 296 10.36 -8.32 -9.62
CA SER A 296 9.59 -7.16 -9.15
C SER A 296 10.01 -6.67 -7.76
N ILE A 297 9.78 -5.38 -7.51
CA ILE A 297 10.10 -4.73 -6.22
C ILE A 297 9.28 -5.36 -5.09
N ILE A 298 8.01 -5.69 -5.34
CA ILE A 298 7.17 -6.35 -4.34
C ILE A 298 7.68 -7.75 -4.00
N VAL A 299 8.18 -8.52 -4.98
CA VAL A 299 8.81 -9.82 -4.72
C VAL A 299 10.09 -9.63 -3.90
N MET A 300 10.92 -8.64 -4.25
CA MET A 300 12.09 -8.28 -3.45
C MET A 300 11.72 -8.00 -1.99
N TYR A 301 10.62 -7.29 -1.71
CA TYR A 301 10.14 -7.03 -0.35
C TYR A 301 9.52 -8.25 0.34
N MET A 302 8.82 -9.13 -0.38
CA MET A 302 8.29 -10.38 0.18
C MET A 302 9.40 -11.36 0.57
N GLU A 303 10.55 -11.31 -0.10
CA GLU A 303 11.68 -12.21 0.12
C GLU A 303 12.74 -11.66 1.09
N GLN A 304 12.52 -10.48 1.67
CA GLN A 304 13.41 -9.89 2.67
C GLN A 304 13.55 -10.81 3.89
N GLN A 305 14.78 -11.26 4.17
CA GLN A 305 15.06 -12.17 5.28
C GLN A 305 15.39 -11.44 6.61
N ASN A 306 15.60 -10.13 6.57
CA ASN A 306 16.16 -9.37 7.69
C ASN A 306 15.13 -8.94 8.73
N GLY A 307 13.84 -9.17 8.46
CA GLY A 307 12.74 -8.72 9.28
C GLY A 307 12.37 -9.69 10.40
N ARG A 308 11.72 -9.16 11.45
CA ARG A 308 10.98 -9.98 12.41
C ARG A 308 9.65 -10.49 11.84
N GLN A 309 9.23 -9.92 10.70
CA GLN A 309 7.93 -10.11 10.08
C GLN A 309 8.11 -10.85 8.75
N ASN A 310 8.14 -12.18 8.78
CA ASN A 310 8.35 -13.00 7.59
C ASN A 310 7.07 -13.74 7.18
N GLY A 311 6.86 -13.84 5.87
CA GLY A 311 5.72 -14.52 5.26
C GLY A 311 4.37 -13.83 5.51
N ALA A 312 3.28 -14.50 5.10
CA ALA A 312 1.91 -13.97 5.14
C ALA A 312 1.56 -13.27 6.47
N LYS A 313 1.91 -13.89 7.61
CA LYS A 313 1.67 -13.35 8.95
C LYS A 313 2.36 -12.02 9.21
N GLY A 314 3.61 -11.88 8.77
CA GLY A 314 4.35 -10.63 8.91
C GLY A 314 3.72 -9.52 8.09
N PHE A 315 3.36 -9.82 6.84
CA PHE A 315 2.79 -8.85 5.91
C PHE A 315 1.42 -8.36 6.39
N VAL A 316 0.54 -9.30 6.75
CA VAL A 316 -0.80 -9.01 7.26
C VAL A 316 -0.74 -8.23 8.57
N LYS A 317 0.17 -8.59 9.49
CA LYS A 317 0.34 -7.85 10.74
C LYS A 317 0.76 -6.40 10.50
N ALA A 318 1.60 -6.14 9.51
CA ALA A 318 1.97 -4.78 9.11
C ALA A 318 0.78 -4.03 8.50
N ILE A 319 0.03 -4.67 7.59
CA ILE A 319 -1.19 -4.12 6.96
C ILE A 319 -2.24 -3.73 8.00
N PHE A 320 -2.34 -4.44 9.12
CA PHE A 320 -3.32 -4.18 10.17
C PHE A 320 -2.76 -3.45 11.39
N ALA A 321 -1.55 -2.88 11.30
CA ALA A 321 -0.99 -2.07 12.37
C ALA A 321 -1.92 -0.88 12.72
N ASP A 322 -2.37 -0.84 13.97
CA ASP A 322 -3.46 0.03 14.44
C ASP A 322 -3.01 1.06 15.49
N GLY A 323 -1.72 1.08 15.83
CA GLY A 323 -1.18 1.90 16.92
C GLY A 323 -1.53 1.40 18.32
N GLY A 324 -2.15 0.23 18.46
CA GLY A 324 -2.33 -0.44 19.75
C GLY A 324 -0.98 -0.78 20.40
N GLU A 325 -0.98 -1.23 21.65
CA GLU A 325 0.25 -1.55 22.39
C GLU A 325 1.10 -2.65 21.71
N ILE A 326 0.43 -3.66 21.16
CA ILE A 326 1.06 -4.75 20.42
C ILE A 326 1.64 -4.24 19.10
N SER A 327 0.91 -3.42 18.35
CA SER A 327 1.35 -2.86 17.07
C SER A 327 2.49 -1.85 17.26
N SER A 328 2.41 -0.99 18.27
CA SER A 328 3.43 0.02 18.60
C SER A 328 4.74 -0.60 19.10
N SER A 329 4.68 -1.75 19.79
CA SER A 329 5.88 -2.47 20.21
C SER A 329 6.51 -3.29 19.08
N ALA A 330 5.68 -3.79 18.15
CA ALA A 330 6.14 -4.52 16.97
C ALA A 330 6.77 -3.60 15.92
N PHE A 331 6.22 -2.41 15.72
CA PHE A 331 6.64 -1.46 14.70
C PHE A 331 7.12 -0.15 15.35
N ARG A 332 8.43 0.00 15.45
CA ARG A 332 9.09 1.14 16.11
C ARG A 332 9.28 2.31 15.15
N GLU A 333 9.51 3.49 15.72
CA GLU A 333 9.85 4.68 14.95
C GLU A 333 11.01 4.41 13.99
N VAL A 334 10.83 4.82 12.72
CA VAL A 334 11.88 4.73 11.70
C VAL A 334 12.95 5.78 12.00
N PHE A 335 12.53 7.03 12.26
CA PHE A 335 13.45 8.10 12.62
C PHE A 335 13.37 8.40 14.13
N ASP A 336 14.50 8.74 14.74
CA ASP A 336 14.56 8.97 16.18
C ASP A 336 13.65 10.12 16.59
N LYS A 337 12.67 9.86 17.47
CA LYS A 337 11.73 10.85 18.05
C LYS A 337 10.86 11.54 16.99
N GLU A 338 10.61 10.89 15.87
CA GLU A 338 9.94 11.41 14.68
C GLU A 338 8.63 12.18 14.90
N PRO A 339 7.76 11.81 15.87
CA PRO A 339 6.53 12.55 16.16
C PRO A 339 6.76 13.91 16.83
N ARG A 340 7.98 14.19 17.32
CA ARG A 340 8.31 15.49 17.92
C ARG A 340 8.39 16.55 16.83
N GLY A 341 7.62 17.62 17.02
CA GLY A 341 7.65 18.81 16.17
C GLY A 341 8.96 19.61 16.29
N PRO A 342 9.01 20.81 15.68
CA PRO A 342 10.20 21.66 15.68
C PRO A 342 10.68 21.93 17.11
N SER A 343 12.00 22.04 17.28
CA SER A 343 12.58 22.32 18.59
C SER A 343 12.03 23.67 19.08
N LYS A 344 11.39 23.68 20.26
CA LYS A 344 11.06 24.95 20.90
C LYS A 344 12.39 25.53 21.37
N THR A 345 12.87 26.59 20.73
CA THR A 345 13.96 27.40 21.27
C THR A 345 13.59 27.76 22.70
N SER A 346 14.33 27.21 23.67
CA SER A 346 14.10 27.58 25.05
C SER A 346 14.46 29.06 25.14
N ASN A 347 13.49 29.91 25.49
CA ASN A 347 13.74 31.29 25.93
C ASN A 347 14.48 31.27 27.28
N LYS A 348 15.60 30.55 27.38
CA LYS A 348 16.59 30.77 28.43
C LYS A 348 17.22 32.10 28.07
N ARG A 349 16.81 33.15 28.78
CA ARG A 349 17.48 34.46 28.77
C ARG A 349 18.98 34.19 28.79
N LYS A 350 19.68 34.62 27.73
CA LYS A 350 21.14 34.69 27.73
C LYS A 350 21.53 35.41 29.02
N ARG A 351 22.09 34.67 29.98
CA ARG A 351 22.76 35.29 31.12
C ARG A 351 23.98 35.93 30.49
N GLU A 352 24.04 37.25 30.48
CA GLU A 352 25.24 37.99 30.07
C GLU A 352 26.42 37.40 30.83
N GLN A 353 27.25 36.65 30.11
CA GLN A 353 28.49 36.11 30.64
C GLN A 353 29.48 37.25 30.52
N VAL A 354 29.88 37.80 31.67
CA VAL A 354 30.79 38.93 31.78
C VAL A 354 32.09 38.56 31.05
N LEU A 355 32.42 39.32 30.01
CA LEU A 355 33.68 39.24 29.28
C LEU A 355 34.79 39.79 30.19
N ASP A 356 35.72 38.92 30.60
CA ASP A 356 36.91 39.31 31.37
C ASP A 356 38.11 39.38 30.42
N LEU A 357 38.35 40.57 29.87
CA LEU A 357 39.40 40.87 28.90
C LEU A 357 40.79 40.98 29.53
N GLU A 358 40.90 41.08 30.87
CA GLU A 358 42.21 41.18 31.55
C GLU A 358 42.86 39.81 31.78
N ASN A 359 42.10 38.72 31.71
CA ASN A 359 42.58 37.36 31.95
C ASN A 359 42.58 36.45 30.70
N ASP A 360 42.59 37.01 29.49
CA ASP A 360 42.59 36.27 28.21
C ASP A 360 41.49 35.19 28.09
N LYS A 361 40.35 35.38 28.77
CA LYS A 361 39.17 34.51 28.65
C LYS A 361 38.23 35.04 27.58
N PHE A 362 38.58 34.77 26.33
CA PHE A 362 37.68 34.94 25.20
C PHE A 362 36.54 33.92 25.32
N GLY A 363 35.29 34.36 25.23
CA GLY A 363 34.16 33.44 25.19
C GLY A 363 34.28 32.51 23.98
N ASP A 364 34.22 31.20 24.20
CA ASP A 364 34.27 30.18 23.15
C ASP A 364 33.02 30.28 22.26
N TYR A 365 33.11 31.07 21.18
CA TYR A 365 32.00 31.30 20.24
C TYR A 365 31.89 30.22 19.14
N PHE A 366 32.63 29.12 19.22
CA PHE A 366 32.70 28.12 18.13
C PHE A 366 32.38 26.67 18.51
N ASP A 367 31.88 26.38 19.70
CA ASP A 367 31.59 24.99 20.11
C ASP A 367 30.09 24.69 20.30
N ASP A 368 29.27 25.16 19.35
CA ASP A 368 27.85 24.78 19.27
C ASP A 368 27.53 23.98 17.99
N GLU A 369 28.40 23.02 17.68
CA GLU A 369 28.04 21.78 16.95
C GLU A 369 27.95 20.63 17.96
N SER A 370 27.18 20.82 19.03
CA SER A 370 26.96 19.80 20.06
C SER A 370 25.91 18.78 19.61
N ILE A 371 26.35 17.83 18.78
CA ILE A 371 25.85 16.45 18.79
C ILE A 371 26.06 15.86 20.19
N SER A 372 25.19 16.20 21.13
CA SER A 372 25.24 15.68 22.50
C SER A 372 24.77 14.22 22.53
N SER A 373 25.73 13.32 22.47
CA SER A 373 25.60 11.94 22.92
C SER A 373 25.77 11.86 24.44
N GLY A 374 24.74 11.37 25.13
CA GLY A 374 24.88 10.64 26.39
C GLY A 374 25.03 11.46 27.67
N VAL A 375 23.90 11.85 28.28
CA VAL A 375 23.73 11.73 29.74
C VAL A 375 22.32 11.19 30.02
N SER A 376 22.30 10.03 30.67
CA SER A 376 21.12 9.29 31.09
C SER A 376 20.48 9.95 32.31
N GLU A 377 19.26 10.44 32.17
CA GLU A 377 18.34 10.64 33.30
C GLU A 377 17.14 9.70 33.13
N PRO A 378 16.66 9.07 34.23
CA PRO A 378 15.67 8.01 34.14
C PRO A 378 14.32 8.57 33.67
N PRO A 379 13.59 7.88 32.77
CA PRO A 379 12.35 8.41 32.23
C PRO A 379 11.27 8.33 33.31
N THR A 380 10.80 9.47 33.77
CA THR A 380 9.48 9.54 34.39
C THR A 380 8.47 9.36 33.24
N PRO A 381 7.63 8.31 33.22
CA PRO A 381 6.72 8.05 32.12
C PRO A 381 5.64 9.13 32.11
N GLN A 382 5.82 10.15 31.27
CA GLN A 382 4.74 11.07 30.95
C GLN A 382 3.76 10.32 30.07
N LYS A 383 2.65 9.87 30.69
CA LYS A 383 1.47 9.35 30.00
C LYS A 383 1.12 10.31 28.84
N PRO A 384 0.87 9.80 27.63
CA PRO A 384 0.35 10.64 26.55
C PRO A 384 -0.95 11.26 27.03
N LYS A 385 -1.00 12.59 27.05
CA LYS A 385 -2.22 13.34 27.39
C LYS A 385 -3.29 12.98 26.36
N ASP A 386 -4.37 12.36 26.83
CA ASP A 386 -5.61 12.14 26.10
C ASP A 386 -6.02 13.46 25.41
N THR A 387 -5.90 13.49 24.09
CA THR A 387 -6.50 14.51 23.23
C THR A 387 -7.94 14.12 22.86
N ARG A 388 -8.61 13.35 23.72
CA ARG A 388 -10.07 13.12 23.66
C ARG A 388 -10.78 14.34 24.18
N LYS A 389 -10.85 15.40 23.38
CA LYS A 389 -11.86 16.46 23.47
C LYS A 389 -11.76 17.38 22.27
N LEU A 390 -12.13 16.84 21.12
CA LEU A 390 -12.58 17.61 19.96
C LEU A 390 -13.69 16.80 19.30
N GLY A 391 -14.93 17.29 19.46
CA GLY A 391 -16.09 17.01 18.61
C GLY A 391 -16.63 15.58 18.60
N ALA A 392 -17.84 15.40 19.13
CA ALA A 392 -18.70 14.30 18.69
C ALA A 392 -19.00 14.49 17.19
N ALA A 393 -18.30 13.72 16.33
CA ALA A 393 -18.69 13.28 14.98
C ALA A 393 -17.46 12.71 14.22
N SER A 394 -16.87 11.62 14.75
CA SER A 394 -16.21 10.58 13.95
C SER A 394 -15.82 9.43 14.88
N VAL A 395 -16.43 8.26 14.70
CA VAL A 395 -16.08 7.02 15.43
C VAL A 395 -14.63 6.57 15.12
N HIS A 396 -14.03 7.13 14.07
CA HIS A 396 -12.69 6.77 13.60
C HIS A 396 -11.74 7.98 13.62
N SER A 397 -10.45 7.74 13.88
CA SER A 397 -9.44 8.76 13.55
C SER A 397 -9.44 8.96 12.03
N GLN A 398 -9.42 10.23 11.58
CA GLN A 398 -9.44 10.56 10.15
C GLN A 398 -8.31 9.83 9.39
N GLY A 399 -7.11 9.78 9.97
CA GLY A 399 -5.98 9.06 9.37
C GLY A 399 -6.21 7.55 9.23
N LEU A 400 -6.94 6.90 10.15
CA LEU A 400 -7.32 5.51 10.00
C LEU A 400 -8.21 5.29 8.77
N VAL A 401 -9.25 6.12 8.60
CA VAL A 401 -10.17 6.04 7.46
C VAL A 401 -9.41 6.24 6.14
N GLU A 402 -8.54 7.24 6.08
CA GLU A 402 -7.71 7.52 4.91
C GLU A 402 -6.72 6.38 4.59
N SER A 403 -6.28 5.63 5.60
CA SER A 403 -5.33 4.53 5.41
C SER A 403 -5.95 3.24 4.83
N VAL A 404 -7.28 3.10 4.86
CA VAL A 404 -7.97 1.85 4.46
C VAL A 404 -7.70 1.50 3.00
N ASP A 405 -7.83 2.47 2.10
CA ASP A 405 -7.59 2.25 0.67
C ASP A 405 -6.15 1.77 0.40
N ILE A 406 -5.16 2.43 0.99
CA ILE A 406 -3.74 2.06 0.90
C ILE A 406 -3.51 0.62 1.39
N ARG A 407 -4.13 0.24 2.52
CA ARG A 407 -4.02 -1.13 3.08
C ARG A 407 -4.63 -2.17 2.15
N LEU A 408 -5.79 -1.87 1.55
CA LEU A 408 -6.49 -2.75 0.62
C LEU A 408 -5.75 -2.88 -0.72
N ARG A 409 -5.20 -1.79 -1.27
CA ARG A 409 -4.32 -1.80 -2.46
C ARG A 409 -3.08 -2.67 -2.23
N LEU A 410 -2.44 -2.54 -1.07
CA LEU A 410 -1.28 -3.36 -0.73
C LEU A 410 -1.65 -4.85 -0.63
N PHE A 411 -2.79 -5.17 0.01
CA PHE A 411 -3.27 -6.56 0.08
C PHE A 411 -3.66 -7.11 -1.30
N ARG A 412 -4.29 -6.31 -2.15
CA ARG A 412 -4.59 -6.65 -3.56
C ARG A 412 -3.31 -7.06 -4.28
N LEU A 413 -2.26 -6.27 -4.15
CA LEU A 413 -0.97 -6.54 -4.80
C LEU A 413 -0.35 -7.83 -4.25
N LEU A 414 -0.34 -8.04 -2.92
CA LEU A 414 0.13 -9.30 -2.32
C LEU A 414 -0.64 -10.52 -2.83
N SER A 415 -1.96 -10.42 -2.95
CA SER A 415 -2.78 -11.49 -3.52
C SER A 415 -2.40 -11.74 -4.98
N ALA A 416 -2.23 -10.70 -5.80
CA ALA A 416 -1.88 -10.84 -7.22
C ALA A 416 -0.50 -11.47 -7.41
N VAL A 417 0.48 -11.09 -6.60
CA VAL A 417 1.84 -11.66 -6.63
C VAL A 417 1.83 -13.12 -6.19
N THR A 418 1.15 -13.42 -5.09
CA THR A 418 1.06 -14.79 -4.55
C THR A 418 0.32 -15.71 -5.52
N TRP A 419 -0.75 -15.22 -6.13
CA TRP A 419 -1.45 -15.91 -7.22
C TRP A 419 -0.53 -16.22 -8.41
N SER A 420 0.20 -15.21 -8.87
CA SER A 420 0.95 -15.32 -10.12
C SER A 420 2.25 -16.09 -9.99
N LEU A 421 2.90 -16.07 -8.82
CA LEU A 421 4.26 -16.62 -8.65
C LEU A 421 4.36 -17.74 -7.62
N ARG A 422 3.40 -17.89 -6.71
CA ARG A 422 3.48 -18.86 -5.61
C ARG A 422 2.50 -20.02 -5.80
N LYS A 423 2.59 -20.99 -4.90
CA LYS A 423 1.68 -22.13 -4.88
C LYS A 423 0.31 -21.70 -4.39
N PRO A 424 -0.77 -22.31 -4.88
CA PRO A 424 -2.12 -22.03 -4.41
C PRO A 424 -2.32 -22.16 -2.89
N SER A 425 -1.62 -23.10 -2.24
CA SER A 425 -1.64 -23.24 -0.78
C SER A 425 -1.10 -22.00 -0.04
N GLU A 426 -0.16 -21.28 -0.64
CA GLU A 426 0.39 -20.05 -0.08
C GLU A 426 -0.60 -18.89 -0.23
N LEU A 427 -1.35 -18.85 -1.33
CA LEU A 427 -2.44 -17.89 -1.49
C LEU A 427 -3.54 -18.12 -0.46
N HIS A 428 -3.95 -19.38 -0.26
CA HIS A 428 -4.93 -19.73 0.76
C HIS A 428 -4.46 -19.28 2.15
N ARG A 429 -3.22 -19.61 2.52
CA ARG A 429 -2.63 -19.18 3.79
C ARG A 429 -2.58 -17.65 3.94
N LEU A 430 -2.37 -16.90 2.86
CA LEU A 430 -2.41 -15.44 2.88
C LEU A 430 -3.82 -14.94 3.23
N TYR A 431 -4.86 -15.51 2.61
CA TYR A 431 -6.25 -15.19 2.92
C TYR A 431 -6.66 -15.61 4.32
N GLU A 432 -6.32 -16.82 4.77
CA GLU A 432 -6.56 -17.32 6.14
C GLU A 432 -5.96 -16.37 7.19
N GLU A 433 -4.70 -15.95 7.00
CA GLU A 433 -4.05 -15.05 7.94
C GLU A 433 -4.64 -13.64 7.91
N TYR A 434 -5.03 -13.16 6.71
CA TYR A 434 -5.74 -11.88 6.55
C TYR A 434 -7.08 -11.89 7.27
N THR A 435 -7.91 -12.90 7.06
CA THR A 435 -9.25 -13.02 7.65
C THR A 435 -9.17 -13.25 9.16
N ALA A 436 -8.23 -14.08 9.62
CA ALA A 436 -7.96 -14.27 11.04
C ALA A 436 -7.53 -12.96 11.73
N SER A 437 -6.66 -12.18 11.09
CA SER A 437 -6.24 -10.88 11.62
C SER A 437 -7.36 -9.85 11.58
N LEU A 438 -8.13 -9.80 10.49
CA LEU A 438 -9.30 -8.93 10.32
C LEU A 438 -10.33 -9.19 11.42
N LYS A 439 -10.67 -10.46 11.69
CA LYS A 439 -11.58 -10.85 12.79
C LYS A 439 -11.13 -10.30 14.14
N LEU A 440 -9.83 -10.28 14.41
CA LEU A 440 -9.27 -9.83 15.69
C LEU A 440 -9.22 -8.31 15.86
N LEU A 441 -9.46 -7.54 14.80
CA LEU A 441 -9.50 -6.09 14.89
C LEU A 441 -10.62 -5.60 15.82
N PRO A 442 -10.41 -4.49 16.55
CA PRO A 442 -11.50 -3.83 17.27
C PRO A 442 -12.65 -3.50 16.31
N LEU A 443 -13.90 -3.67 16.77
CA LEU A 443 -15.09 -3.42 15.95
C LEU A 443 -15.06 -2.12 15.11
N PRO A 444 -14.66 -0.94 15.62
CA PRO A 444 -14.56 0.26 14.80
C PRO A 444 -13.64 0.09 13.59
N MET A 445 -12.51 -0.59 13.74
CA MET A 445 -11.59 -0.82 12.63
C MET A 445 -12.14 -1.89 11.69
N PHE A 446 -12.72 -2.96 12.24
CA PHE A 446 -13.39 -4.00 11.44
C PHE A 446 -14.43 -3.43 10.49
N THR A 447 -15.31 -2.53 10.96
CA THR A 447 -16.34 -1.87 10.14
C THR A 447 -15.76 -1.13 8.94
N LEU A 448 -14.55 -0.60 9.03
CA LEU A 448 -13.90 0.09 7.91
C LEU A 448 -13.49 -0.85 6.76
N PHE A 449 -13.23 -2.12 7.07
CA PHE A 449 -12.83 -3.13 6.09
C PHE A 449 -14.01 -4.00 5.63
N ALA A 450 -15.00 -4.22 6.50
CA ALA A 450 -16.15 -5.08 6.23
C ALA A 450 -17.32 -4.36 5.54
N CYS A 451 -17.44 -3.03 5.64
CA CYS A 451 -18.49 -2.31 4.94
C CYS A 451 -18.11 -2.04 3.47
N GLN A 452 -19.09 -2.16 2.56
CA GLN A 452 -18.90 -1.80 1.16
C GLN A 452 -18.65 -0.30 0.98
N ARG A 453 -17.37 0.00 0.76
CA ARG A 453 -16.89 1.25 0.19
C ARG A 453 -16.29 0.89 -1.17
N PRO A 454 -15.98 1.86 -2.04
CA PRO A 454 -15.16 1.59 -3.21
C PRO A 454 -13.91 0.80 -2.77
N ASN A 455 -13.85 -0.47 -3.15
CA ASN A 455 -12.88 -1.40 -2.63
C ASN A 455 -11.98 -1.83 -3.78
N PRO A 456 -10.66 -1.68 -3.66
CA PRO A 456 -9.74 -2.01 -4.74
C PRO A 456 -9.54 -3.53 -4.92
N LEU A 457 -10.00 -4.36 -3.99
CA LEU A 457 -9.91 -5.81 -4.13
C LEU A 457 -10.86 -6.34 -5.22
N LEU A 458 -10.51 -7.48 -5.78
CA LEU A 458 -11.34 -8.20 -6.75
C LEU A 458 -12.56 -8.83 -6.05
N SER A 459 -13.69 -8.96 -6.75
CA SER A 459 -14.91 -9.60 -6.21
C SER A 459 -14.63 -11.02 -5.69
N GLU A 460 -13.75 -11.76 -6.37
CA GLU A 460 -13.36 -13.12 -5.96
C GLU A 460 -12.59 -13.12 -4.63
N ALA A 461 -11.75 -12.11 -4.41
CA ALA A 461 -11.06 -11.92 -3.14
C ALA A 461 -12.05 -11.57 -2.02
N HIS A 462 -13.05 -10.73 -2.31
CA HIS A 462 -14.13 -10.40 -1.38
C HIS A 462 -14.95 -11.61 -0.98
N ILE A 463 -15.37 -12.42 -1.96
CA ILE A 463 -16.10 -13.66 -1.72
C ILE A 463 -15.29 -14.59 -0.82
N THR A 464 -14.01 -14.77 -1.14
CA THR A 464 -13.10 -15.61 -0.34
C THR A 464 -13.00 -15.11 1.10
N ILE A 465 -12.72 -13.81 1.29
CA ILE A 465 -12.62 -13.20 2.63
C ILE A 465 -13.94 -13.34 3.40
N THR A 466 -15.07 -13.13 2.73
CA THR A 466 -16.41 -13.22 3.33
C THR A 466 -16.73 -14.63 3.79
N LYS A 467 -16.47 -15.66 2.97
CA LYS A 467 -16.64 -17.07 3.33
C LYS A 467 -15.76 -17.46 4.52
N GLU A 468 -14.48 -17.09 4.48
CA GLU A 468 -13.54 -17.34 5.58
C GLU A 468 -13.97 -16.63 6.88
N LEU A 469 -14.50 -15.42 6.79
CA LEU A 469 -15.06 -14.72 7.96
C LEU A 469 -16.30 -15.42 8.51
N PHE A 470 -17.17 -15.97 7.66
CA PHE A 470 -18.28 -16.82 8.11
C PHE A 470 -17.76 -18.04 8.87
N ASP A 471 -16.78 -18.77 8.34
CA ASP A 471 -16.18 -19.92 9.02
C ASP A 471 -15.59 -19.57 10.40
N LEU A 472 -15.00 -18.38 10.50
CA LEU A 472 -14.41 -17.90 11.74
C LEU A 472 -15.44 -17.41 12.77
N LEU A 473 -16.59 -16.90 12.34
CA LEU A 473 -17.60 -16.26 13.19
C LEU A 473 -18.82 -17.14 13.46
N LEU A 474 -19.12 -18.13 12.63
CA LEU A 474 -20.27 -19.01 12.79
C LEU A 474 -19.97 -20.18 13.74
N PRO A 475 -21.01 -20.74 14.39
CA PRO A 475 -20.88 -21.93 15.23
C PRO A 475 -20.57 -23.15 14.37
N SER A 476 -19.76 -24.09 14.86
CA SER A 476 -19.41 -25.33 14.14
C SER A 476 -20.59 -26.23 13.73
N SER A 477 -21.80 -25.91 14.20
CA SER A 477 -23.05 -26.60 13.86
C SER A 477 -23.79 -25.99 12.67
N TYR A 478 -23.26 -24.92 12.05
CA TYR A 478 -23.89 -24.29 10.88
C TYR A 478 -23.93 -25.28 9.71
N LYS A 479 -24.89 -25.11 8.80
CA LYS A 479 -25.07 -26.04 7.67
C LYS A 479 -23.90 -25.92 6.69
N ASP A 480 -23.26 -27.03 6.40
CA ASP A 480 -22.13 -27.11 5.48
C ASP A 480 -22.54 -26.63 4.06
N PRO A 481 -21.89 -25.58 3.49
CA PRO A 481 -22.22 -25.04 2.18
C PRO A 481 -22.14 -26.08 1.07
N SER A 482 -21.19 -27.03 1.17
CA SER A 482 -21.01 -28.11 0.20
C SER A 482 -22.21 -29.05 0.09
N LYS A 483 -23.11 -29.05 1.08
CA LYS A 483 -24.36 -29.86 1.08
C LYS A 483 -25.56 -29.11 0.50
N VAL A 484 -25.48 -27.79 0.40
CA VAL A 484 -26.54 -26.95 -0.16
C VAL A 484 -26.29 -26.72 -1.63
N ASP A 485 -25.06 -26.38 -1.98
CA ASP A 485 -24.65 -26.07 -3.34
C ASP A 485 -23.24 -26.62 -3.58
N PRO A 486 -23.12 -27.92 -3.92
CA PRO A 486 -21.83 -28.58 -4.09
C PRO A 486 -21.02 -28.00 -5.25
N GLU A 487 -21.69 -27.56 -6.32
CA GLU A 487 -21.04 -26.99 -7.50
C GLU A 487 -20.51 -25.59 -7.18
N GLY A 488 -21.36 -24.72 -6.63
CA GLY A 488 -20.95 -23.39 -6.22
C GLY A 488 -19.83 -23.42 -5.17
N ASP A 489 -19.85 -24.38 -4.24
CA ASP A 489 -18.82 -24.48 -3.20
C ASP A 489 -17.49 -24.97 -3.78
N ALA A 490 -17.52 -25.95 -4.69
CA ALA A 490 -16.35 -26.43 -5.41
C ALA A 490 -15.70 -25.32 -6.27
N GLU A 491 -16.51 -24.39 -6.79
CA GLU A 491 -16.05 -23.21 -7.52
C GLU A 491 -15.56 -22.08 -6.61
N GLY A 492 -15.75 -22.18 -5.29
CA GLY A 492 -15.40 -21.13 -4.33
C GLY A 492 -16.34 -19.93 -4.37
N SER A 493 -17.51 -20.06 -5.01
CA SER A 493 -18.51 -19.00 -5.09
C SER A 493 -19.27 -18.83 -3.77
N LEU A 494 -19.92 -17.68 -3.65
CA LEU A 494 -20.97 -17.40 -2.69
C LEU A 494 -22.29 -17.37 -3.48
N THR A 495 -23.27 -18.19 -3.09
CA THR A 495 -24.58 -18.24 -3.77
C THR A 495 -25.70 -17.89 -2.81
N LEU A 496 -26.85 -17.47 -3.36
CA LEU A 496 -28.04 -17.13 -2.57
C LEU A 496 -28.47 -18.29 -1.67
N SER A 497 -28.46 -19.52 -2.19
CA SER A 497 -28.80 -20.72 -1.43
C SER A 497 -27.89 -20.95 -0.22
N MET A 498 -26.57 -20.74 -0.39
CA MET A 498 -25.63 -20.81 0.74
C MET A 498 -25.91 -19.71 1.76
N LEU A 499 -26.13 -18.48 1.29
CA LEU A 499 -26.40 -17.34 2.15
C LEU A 499 -27.66 -17.57 2.98
N GLU A 500 -28.76 -17.99 2.35
CA GLU A 500 -30.05 -18.28 2.95
C GLU A 500 -30.00 -19.43 3.96
N GLN A 501 -29.38 -20.55 3.60
CA GLN A 501 -29.51 -21.79 4.37
C GLN A 501 -28.34 -22.06 5.33
N CYS A 502 -27.15 -21.51 5.04
CA CYS A 502 -25.93 -21.80 5.79
C CYS A 502 -25.48 -20.64 6.69
N PHE A 503 -25.62 -19.40 6.23
CA PHE A 503 -24.95 -18.27 6.86
C PHE A 503 -25.91 -17.34 7.62
N VAL A 504 -26.88 -16.75 6.94
CA VAL A 504 -27.81 -15.73 7.46
C VAL A 504 -28.58 -16.17 8.72
N PRO A 505 -29.13 -17.40 8.81
CA PRO A 505 -30.03 -17.78 9.91
C PRO A 505 -29.36 -17.90 11.28
N HIS A 506 -28.03 -17.87 11.33
CA HIS A 506 -27.27 -18.25 12.51
C HIS A 506 -26.73 -17.03 13.28
N PRO A 507 -26.63 -17.13 14.62
CA PRO A 507 -25.89 -16.18 15.42
C PRO A 507 -24.39 -16.51 15.42
N ALA A 508 -23.55 -15.61 15.96
CA ALA A 508 -22.11 -15.87 16.06
C ALA A 508 -21.81 -17.06 16.98
N ASN A 509 -20.62 -17.65 16.85
CA ASN A 509 -20.17 -18.77 17.69
C ASN A 509 -20.07 -18.40 19.18
N THR A 510 -19.72 -17.16 19.50
CA THR A 510 -19.66 -16.67 20.88
C THR A 510 -20.94 -15.93 21.29
N VAL A 511 -21.09 -15.69 22.60
CA VAL A 511 -22.13 -14.81 23.17
C VAL A 511 -21.69 -13.34 23.21
N ALA A 512 -20.49 -13.02 22.72
CA ALA A 512 -19.98 -11.65 22.77
C ALA A 512 -20.81 -10.77 21.83
N LEU A 513 -21.22 -9.62 22.34
CA LEU A 513 -21.95 -8.61 21.57
C LEU A 513 -21.13 -8.15 20.34
N GLU A 514 -19.82 -7.95 20.52
CA GLU A 514 -18.90 -7.59 19.45
C GLU A 514 -18.85 -8.61 18.30
N ASP A 515 -18.81 -9.91 18.60
CA ASP A 515 -18.74 -10.95 17.56
C ASP A 515 -20.06 -11.08 16.79
N ASN A 516 -21.20 -10.88 17.47
CA ASN A 516 -22.51 -10.86 16.80
C ASN A 516 -22.69 -9.61 15.93
N ALA A 517 -22.16 -8.46 16.36
CA ALA A 517 -22.10 -7.24 15.53
C ALA A 517 -21.23 -7.45 14.28
N LYS A 518 -20.03 -8.05 14.42
CA LYS A 518 -19.16 -8.41 13.29
C LYS A 518 -19.86 -9.35 12.32
N LEU A 519 -20.48 -10.42 12.81
CA LEU A 519 -21.22 -11.35 11.96
C LEU A 519 -22.37 -10.64 11.22
N SER A 520 -23.10 -9.74 11.87
CA SER A 520 -24.15 -8.96 11.21
C SER A 520 -23.61 -8.13 10.05
N LEU A 521 -22.45 -7.49 10.23
CA LEU A 521 -21.78 -6.75 9.16
C LEU A 521 -21.30 -7.65 8.01
N VAL A 522 -20.82 -8.87 8.30
CA VAL A 522 -20.42 -9.83 7.26
C VAL A 522 -21.64 -10.34 6.47
N VAL A 523 -22.78 -10.55 7.14
CA VAL A 523 -24.05 -10.87 6.47
C VAL A 523 -24.48 -9.72 5.55
N GLU A 524 -24.44 -8.49 6.05
CA GLU A 524 -24.76 -7.30 5.28
C GLU A 524 -23.87 -7.17 4.04
N ASP A 525 -22.55 -7.35 4.19
CA ASP A 525 -21.58 -7.33 3.09
C ASP A 525 -21.86 -8.43 2.07
N ALA A 526 -22.15 -9.66 2.52
CA ALA A 526 -22.48 -10.78 1.66
C ALA A 526 -23.73 -10.53 0.79
N ILE A 527 -24.79 -9.94 1.37
CA ILE A 527 -26.01 -9.56 0.64
C ILE A 527 -25.68 -8.53 -0.44
N GLN A 528 -24.92 -7.50 -0.07
CA GLN A 528 -24.56 -6.44 -1.01
C GLN A 528 -23.60 -6.96 -2.10
N LEU A 529 -22.71 -7.92 -1.79
CA LEU A 529 -21.81 -8.55 -2.77
C LEU A 529 -22.60 -9.33 -3.82
N LEU A 530 -23.55 -10.16 -3.38
CA LEU A 530 -24.44 -10.86 -4.31
C LEU A 530 -25.29 -9.89 -5.12
N TRP A 531 -25.76 -8.80 -4.50
CA TRP A 531 -26.51 -7.76 -5.22
C TRP A 531 -25.64 -7.16 -6.33
N ALA A 532 -24.42 -6.73 -6.00
CA ALA A 532 -23.52 -6.10 -6.96
C ALA A 532 -23.10 -7.03 -8.12
N CYS A 533 -23.30 -8.34 -7.98
CA CYS A 533 -23.06 -9.35 -9.02
C CYS A 533 -24.34 -9.77 -9.75
N ASP A 534 -25.48 -9.12 -9.51
CA ASP A 534 -26.80 -9.48 -10.05
C ASP A 534 -27.22 -10.93 -9.71
N LEU A 535 -26.79 -11.43 -8.55
CA LEU A 535 -27.06 -12.78 -8.04
C LEU A 535 -28.12 -12.80 -6.92
N MET A 536 -28.70 -11.65 -6.58
CA MET A 536 -29.76 -11.54 -5.57
C MET A 536 -31.14 -11.62 -6.21
N VAL A 537 -31.97 -12.49 -5.64
CA VAL A 537 -33.39 -12.64 -5.97
C VAL A 537 -34.15 -12.60 -4.65
N TYR A 538 -35.18 -11.76 -4.55
CA TYR A 538 -36.06 -11.77 -3.39
C TYR A 538 -36.92 -13.05 -3.39
N SER A 539 -37.05 -13.64 -2.21
CA SER A 539 -37.96 -14.74 -1.90
C SER A 539 -38.48 -14.55 -0.47
N GLU A 540 -39.68 -15.04 -0.19
CA GLU A 540 -40.25 -15.00 1.16
C GLU A 540 -39.40 -15.85 2.12
N GLU A 541 -38.85 -16.97 1.65
CA GLU A 541 -37.96 -17.85 2.42
C GLU A 541 -36.67 -17.14 2.83
N PHE A 542 -36.10 -16.31 1.95
CA PHE A 542 -34.91 -15.53 2.25
C PHE A 542 -35.20 -14.44 3.28
N GLU A 543 -36.33 -13.75 3.16
CA GLU A 543 -36.79 -12.76 4.15
C GLU A 543 -36.98 -13.40 5.54
N GLU A 544 -37.62 -14.57 5.61
CA GLU A 544 -37.79 -15.32 6.85
C GLU A 544 -36.44 -15.74 7.47
N ALA A 545 -35.50 -16.21 6.63
CA ALA A 545 -34.16 -16.59 7.05
C ALA A 545 -33.40 -15.40 7.64
N VAL A 546 -33.49 -14.23 7.00
CA VAL A 546 -32.90 -12.96 7.46
C VAL A 546 -33.48 -12.53 8.81
N GLU A 547 -34.80 -12.49 8.94
CA GLU A 547 -35.46 -12.08 10.19
C GLU A 547 -35.13 -13.03 11.34
N LYS A 548 -35.11 -14.34 11.08
CA LYS A 548 -34.67 -15.35 12.03
C LYS A 548 -33.23 -15.10 12.46
N GLY A 549 -32.34 -14.81 11.52
CA GLY A 549 -30.93 -14.52 11.77
C GLY A 549 -30.72 -13.28 12.63
N ILE A 550 -31.41 -12.18 12.33
CA ILE A 550 -31.31 -10.92 13.10
C ILE A 550 -31.73 -11.16 14.55
N LYS A 551 -32.90 -11.78 14.76
CA LYS A 551 -33.41 -12.11 16.09
C LYS A 551 -32.48 -13.06 16.85
N ALA A 552 -31.88 -14.03 16.16
CA ALA A 552 -30.94 -14.96 16.77
C ALA A 552 -29.66 -14.26 17.26
N ARG A 553 -29.10 -13.35 16.46
CA ARG A 553 -27.92 -12.55 16.82
C ARG A 553 -28.20 -11.63 18.01
N GLU A 554 -29.32 -10.91 17.99
CA GLU A 554 -29.75 -10.03 19.08
C GLU A 554 -29.99 -10.80 20.38
N ALA A 555 -30.65 -11.96 20.31
CA ALA A 555 -30.95 -12.78 21.48
C ALA A 555 -29.70 -13.43 22.10
N LYS A 556 -28.72 -13.84 21.27
CA LYS A 556 -27.48 -14.48 21.76
C LYS A 556 -26.48 -13.47 22.32
N ALA A 557 -26.51 -12.24 21.82
CA ALA A 557 -25.57 -11.20 22.20
C ALA A 557 -25.72 -10.79 23.67
N LYS A 558 -24.62 -10.84 24.42
CA LYS A 558 -24.57 -10.44 25.83
C LYS A 558 -23.51 -9.36 26.03
N LYS A 559 -23.86 -8.36 26.84
CA LYS A 559 -22.93 -7.34 27.34
C LYS A 559 -21.83 -7.99 28.19
N ARG A 560 -20.62 -7.46 28.12
CA ARG A 560 -19.50 -7.88 28.97
C ARG A 560 -19.83 -7.54 30.42
N ARG A 561 -19.84 -8.54 31.31
CA ARG A 561 -20.11 -8.35 32.76
C ARG A 561 -18.97 -7.67 33.53
N THR A 562 -17.94 -7.17 32.85
CA THR A 562 -16.80 -6.52 33.50
C THR A 562 -17.12 -5.06 33.77
N GLY A 563 -17.31 -4.67 35.05
CA GLY A 563 -17.67 -3.31 35.51
C GLY A 563 -16.61 -2.22 35.30
N LYS A 564 -16.03 -2.12 34.09
CA LYS A 564 -15.16 -1.01 33.66
C LYS A 564 -15.97 -0.12 32.72
N VAL A 565 -15.98 1.19 32.97
CA VAL A 565 -16.62 2.23 32.14
C VAL A 565 -16.28 2.13 30.64
N LYS A 566 -15.05 1.73 30.30
CA LYS A 566 -14.63 1.53 28.89
C LYS A 566 -15.29 0.31 28.22
N GLY A 567 -15.71 -0.69 29.00
CA GLY A 567 -16.50 -1.82 28.51
C GLY A 567 -17.90 -1.39 28.11
N ASP A 568 -18.50 -0.46 28.87
CA ASP A 568 -19.84 0.03 28.61
C ASP A 568 -19.92 0.85 27.31
N GLU A 569 -18.92 1.68 26.99
CA GLU A 569 -18.86 2.42 25.72
C GLU A 569 -18.67 1.48 24.51
N ALA A 570 -17.78 0.50 24.62
CA ALA A 570 -17.54 -0.46 23.54
C ALA A 570 -18.75 -1.37 23.30
N ASP A 571 -19.44 -1.79 24.36
CA ASP A 571 -20.67 -2.57 24.28
C ASP A 571 -21.82 -1.73 23.73
N ALA A 572 -21.92 -0.44 24.08
CA ALA A 572 -22.92 0.46 23.51
C ALA A 572 -22.73 0.62 22.00
N LEU A 573 -21.50 0.85 21.55
CA LEU A 573 -21.17 0.91 20.12
C LEU A 573 -21.47 -0.41 19.41
N ALA A 574 -21.12 -1.55 20.02
CA ALA A 574 -21.40 -2.86 19.42
C ALA A 574 -22.90 -3.15 19.32
N GLN A 575 -23.68 -2.73 20.32
CA GLN A 575 -25.14 -2.81 20.26
C GLN A 575 -25.71 -1.93 19.14
N GLU A 576 -25.25 -0.69 19.04
CA GLU A 576 -25.67 0.25 18.00
C GLU A 576 -25.35 -0.29 16.60
N ILE A 577 -24.14 -0.79 16.38
CA ILE A 577 -23.73 -1.37 15.09
C ILE A 577 -24.58 -2.60 14.75
N LEU A 578 -24.84 -3.48 15.73
CA LEU A 578 -25.66 -4.67 15.53
C LEU A 578 -27.10 -4.29 15.13
N THR A 579 -27.72 -3.37 15.85
CA THR A 579 -29.09 -2.91 15.58
C THR A 579 -29.16 -2.20 14.22
N ASN A 580 -28.26 -1.26 13.95
CA ASN A 580 -28.24 -0.50 12.70
C ASN A 580 -27.96 -1.41 11.49
N SER A 581 -27.13 -2.44 11.64
CA SER A 581 -26.88 -3.44 10.58
C SER A 581 -28.14 -4.25 10.29
N GLY A 582 -28.88 -4.68 11.32
CA GLY A 582 -30.17 -5.34 11.15
C GLY A 582 -31.19 -4.47 10.41
N GLU A 583 -31.27 -3.17 10.74
CA GLU A 583 -32.13 -2.22 10.02
C GLU A 583 -31.72 -2.03 8.56
N ARG A 584 -30.42 -1.91 8.26
CA ARG A 584 -29.94 -1.79 6.88
C ARG A 584 -30.22 -3.06 6.06
N ILE A 585 -30.07 -4.24 6.66
CA ILE A 585 -30.40 -5.50 6.00
C ILE A 585 -31.90 -5.55 5.65
N ARG A 586 -32.79 -5.13 6.56
CA ARG A 586 -34.23 -5.04 6.26
C ARG A 586 -34.53 -4.08 5.12
N LEU A 587 -33.89 -2.91 5.14
CA LEU A 587 -34.05 -1.93 4.06
C LEU A 587 -33.55 -2.48 2.72
N LEU A 588 -32.46 -3.23 2.69
CA LEU A 588 -32.00 -3.92 1.47
C LEU A 588 -33.05 -4.91 0.95
N LEU A 589 -33.72 -5.66 1.83
CA LEU A 589 -34.80 -6.56 1.43
C LEU A 589 -36.01 -5.82 0.85
N GLU A 590 -36.42 -4.71 1.47
CA GLU A 590 -37.51 -3.87 0.96
C GLU A 590 -37.19 -3.35 -0.46
N VAL A 591 -35.94 -2.93 -0.68
CA VAL A 591 -35.48 -2.46 -2.00
C VAL A 591 -35.43 -3.63 -3.01
N LEU A 592 -34.98 -4.83 -2.62
CA LEU A 592 -35.01 -6.02 -3.49
C LEU A 592 -36.45 -6.32 -3.95
N LYS A 593 -37.38 -6.33 -2.99
CA LYS A 593 -38.80 -6.62 -3.25
C LYS A 593 -39.40 -5.61 -4.21
N ALA A 594 -39.21 -4.31 -3.94
CA ALA A 594 -39.72 -3.25 -4.80
C ALA A 594 -39.10 -3.28 -6.22
N SER A 595 -37.82 -3.66 -6.35
CA SER A 595 -37.15 -3.76 -7.64
C SER A 595 -37.75 -4.89 -8.50
N GLN A 596 -38.04 -6.05 -7.89
CA GLN A 596 -38.70 -7.15 -8.59
C GLN A 596 -40.16 -6.85 -8.96
N GLU A 597 -40.90 -6.17 -8.08
CA GLU A 597 -42.27 -5.73 -8.37
C GLU A 597 -42.33 -4.70 -9.52
N ALA A 598 -41.27 -3.90 -9.72
CA ALA A 598 -41.18 -2.94 -10.81
C ALA A 598 -40.78 -3.57 -12.16
N GLU A 599 -40.12 -4.73 -12.14
CA GLU A 599 -39.72 -5.50 -13.33
C GLU A 599 -40.81 -6.48 -13.80
N SER A 600 -41.80 -6.78 -12.95
CA SER A 600 -42.96 -7.64 -13.22
C SER A 600 -44.14 -6.86 -13.80
#